data_AF-A0A429FR54-F1
#
_entry.id   AF-A0A429FR54-F1
#
_cell.length_a   1.000
_cell.length_b   1.000
_cell.length_c   1.000
_cell.angle_alpha   90.00
_cell.angle_beta   90.00
_cell.angle_gamma   90.00
#
_symmetry.space_group_name_H-M   'P 1'
#
loop_
_entity.id
_entity.type
_entity.pdbx_description
1 polymer ?
#
loop_
_entity_poly.entity_id
_entity_poly.type
_entity_poly.pdbx_seq_one_letter_code
_entity_poly.pdbx_strand_id
1 'polypeptide(L)'
;MAGNPRNGRPYRALCAWLRSQRLPCWLCGHNIDYNLDARHPLSFTLDHEQPLSRGGALLDKTNARAAHRRCNSSKGNRTTPPRQPKRPTLRW
;
A
#
# COMPACT_ATOMS: atom_id res chain seq x y z
N MET A 1 8.15 28.01 0.73
CA MET A 1 8.16 26.74 1.48
C MET A 1 7.49 25.66 0.63
N ALA A 2 8.23 24.70 0.08
CA ALA A 2 7.61 23.60 -0.66
C ALA A 2 6.82 22.74 0.33
N GLY A 3 5.50 22.90 0.35
CA GLY A 3 4.62 22.12 1.22
C GLY A 3 4.86 20.62 1.01
N ASN A 4 4.86 19.85 2.10
CA ASN A 4 5.13 18.42 2.05
C ASN A 4 4.28 17.76 0.94
N PRO A 5 4.89 17.20 -0.11
CA PRO A 5 4.17 16.73 -1.30
C PRO A 5 3.20 15.58 -0.98
N ARG A 6 3.35 14.96 0.21
CA ARG A 6 2.47 13.94 0.77
C ARG A 6 1.14 14.45 1.29
N ASN A 7 0.97 15.76 1.48
CA ASN A 7 -0.26 16.36 2.03
C ASN A 7 -1.08 17.15 1.00
N GLY A 8 -0.70 17.08 -0.28
CA GLY A 8 -1.37 17.80 -1.36
C GLY A 8 -2.65 17.13 -1.86
N ARG A 9 -3.52 17.93 -2.51
CA ARG A 9 -4.66 17.47 -3.32
C ARG A 9 -4.33 16.28 -4.25
N PRO A 10 -3.21 16.27 -5.00
CA PRO A 10 -2.94 15.15 -5.92
C PRO A 10 -2.68 13.83 -5.19
N TYR A 11 -2.07 13.85 -3.99
CA TYR A 11 -1.89 12.65 -3.17
C TYR A 11 -3.23 12.09 -2.67
N ARG A 12 -4.14 12.96 -2.24
CA ARG A 12 -5.49 12.56 -1.83
C ARG A 12 -6.29 11.97 -2.99
N ALA A 13 -6.16 12.54 -4.19
CA ALA A 13 -6.79 12.01 -5.39
C ALA A 13 -6.24 10.61 -5.76
N LEU A 14 -4.93 10.40 -5.64
CA LEU A 14 -4.31 9.09 -5.84
C LEU A 14 -4.83 8.05 -4.82
N CYS A 15 -4.88 8.42 -3.54
CA CYS A 15 -5.45 7.55 -2.50
C CYS A 15 -6.91 7.20 -2.78
N ALA A 16 -7.74 8.17 -3.19
CA ALA A 16 -9.14 7.94 -3.52
C ALA A 16 -9.30 7.02 -4.75
N TRP A 17 -8.50 7.24 -5.80
CA TRP A 17 -8.48 6.38 -6.98
C TRP A 17 -8.07 4.95 -6.64
N LEU A 18 -7.00 4.77 -5.86
CA LEU A 18 -6.54 3.43 -5.46
C LEU A 18 -7.54 2.73 -4.54
N ARG A 19 -8.22 3.50 -3.69
CA ARG A 19 -9.30 3.03 -2.82
C ARG A 19 -10.53 2.59 -3.62
N SER A 20 -10.85 3.24 -4.74
CA SER A 20 -11.97 2.86 -5.60
C SER A 20 -11.73 1.57 -6.38
N GLN A 21 -10.47 1.19 -6.62
CA GLN A 21 -10.12 -0.08 -7.27
C GLN A 21 -10.41 -1.31 -6.40
N ARG A 22 -10.58 -1.13 -5.08
CA ARG A 22 -10.83 -2.22 -4.11
C ARG A 22 -9.86 -3.40 -4.22
N LEU A 23 -8.58 -3.11 -4.48
CA LEU A 23 -7.55 -4.12 -4.65
C LEU A 23 -7.18 -4.82 -3.33
N PRO A 24 -6.84 -6.11 -3.37
CA PRO A 24 -6.29 -6.81 -2.21
C PRO A 24 -4.91 -6.25 -1.84
N CYS A 25 -4.48 -6.52 -0.61
CA CYS A 25 -3.17 -6.14 -0.11
C CYS A 25 -2.08 -6.83 -0.92
N TRP A 26 -1.22 -6.06 -1.58
CA TRP A 26 -0.16 -6.62 -2.43
C TRP A 26 0.93 -7.38 -1.65
N LEU A 27 1.10 -7.05 -0.36
CA LEU A 27 2.09 -7.68 0.52
C LEU A 27 1.65 -9.06 1.02
N CYS A 28 0.40 -9.18 1.50
CA CYS A 28 -0.11 -10.41 2.10
C CYS A 28 -1.15 -11.16 1.25
N GLY A 29 -1.62 -10.56 0.16
CA GLY A 29 -2.63 -11.12 -0.74
C GLY A 29 -4.07 -11.10 -0.20
N HIS A 30 -4.31 -10.61 1.01
CA HIS A 30 -5.64 -10.62 1.64
C HIS A 30 -6.43 -9.36 1.27
N ASN A 31 -7.77 -9.49 1.25
CA ASN A 31 -8.65 -8.35 1.00
C ASN A 31 -8.47 -7.26 2.07
N ILE A 32 -8.55 -6.01 1.63
CA ILE A 32 -8.51 -4.83 2.50
C ILE A 32 -9.95 -4.43 2.78
N ASP A 33 -10.30 -4.29 4.05
CA ASP A 33 -11.57 -3.67 4.42
C ASP A 33 -11.39 -2.15 4.43
N TYR A 34 -12.07 -1.51 3.48
CA TYR A 34 -12.02 -0.09 3.27
C TYR A 34 -12.92 0.67 4.26
N ASN A 35 -13.90 0.03 4.89
CA ASN A 35 -14.79 0.70 5.84
C ASN A 35 -14.15 0.92 7.21
N LEU A 36 -12.99 0.29 7.45
CA LEU A 36 -12.25 0.44 8.70
C LEU A 36 -11.66 1.84 8.87
N ASP A 37 -11.57 2.26 10.13
CA ASP A 37 -10.88 3.48 10.51
C ASP A 37 -9.41 3.46 10.06
N ALA A 38 -8.88 4.61 9.68
CA ALA A 38 -7.51 4.74 9.19
C ALA A 38 -6.44 4.27 10.19
N ARG A 39 -6.75 4.18 11.49
CA ARG A 39 -5.86 3.67 12.55
C ARG A 39 -5.88 2.15 12.67
N HIS A 40 -6.86 1.47 12.09
CA HIS A 40 -6.98 0.02 12.21
C HIS A 40 -5.82 -0.70 11.49
N PRO A 41 -5.25 -1.77 12.06
CA PRO A 41 -4.13 -2.50 11.45
C PRO A 41 -4.46 -3.07 10.06
N LEU A 42 -5.72 -3.44 9.81
CA LEU A 42 -6.22 -3.93 8.52
C LEU A 42 -6.83 -2.83 7.64
N SER A 43 -6.67 -1.56 8.01
CA SER A 43 -7.16 -0.46 7.19
C SER A 43 -6.33 -0.33 5.92
N PHE A 44 -6.94 0.28 4.90
CA PHE A 44 -6.25 0.66 3.68
C PHE A 44 -5.16 1.70 3.94
N THR A 45 -3.99 1.46 3.33
CA THR A 45 -2.91 2.42 3.20
C THR A 45 -2.32 2.35 1.79
N LEU A 46 -1.86 3.51 1.31
CA LEU A 46 -1.09 3.61 0.07
C LEU A 46 0.36 3.26 0.38
N ASP A 47 0.91 2.30 -0.35
CA ASP A 47 2.33 1.94 -0.32
C ASP A 47 2.94 2.14 -1.72
N HIS A 48 4.24 2.40 -1.76
CA HIS A 48 5.00 2.53 -3.00
C HIS A 48 5.88 1.29 -3.17
N GLU A 49 5.79 0.64 -4.32
CA GLU A 49 6.61 -0.52 -4.66
C GLU A 49 8.09 -0.12 -4.72
N GLN A 50 8.39 0.94 -5.47
CA GLN A 50 9.69 1.59 -5.53
C GLN A 50 9.71 2.82 -4.59
N PRO A 51 10.62 2.85 -3.60
CA PRO A 51 10.78 4.00 -2.71
C PRO A 51 11.11 5.28 -3.47
N LEU A 52 10.60 6.42 -2.97
CA LEU A 52 10.90 7.75 -3.55
C LEU A 52 12.40 8.06 -3.60
N SER A 53 13.17 7.53 -2.64
CA SER A 53 14.63 7.69 -2.58
C SER A 53 15.37 7.02 -3.73
N ARG A 54 14.71 6.12 -4.48
CA ARG A 54 15.25 5.44 -5.67
C ARG A 54 14.59 5.88 -6.97
N GLY A 55 14.05 7.10 -7.01
CA GLY A 55 13.44 7.68 -8.22
C GLY A 55 11.96 7.35 -8.42
N GLY A 56 11.30 6.72 -7.44
CA GLY A 56 9.86 6.51 -7.51
C GLY A 56 9.11 7.84 -7.46
N ALA A 57 8.22 8.09 -8.41
CA ALA A 57 7.36 9.27 -8.38
C ALA A 57 6.23 9.09 -7.36
N LEU A 58 6.04 10.08 -6.49
CA LEU A 58 5.02 10.05 -5.42
C LEU A 58 3.59 9.90 -5.95
N LEU A 59 3.34 10.46 -7.14
CA LEU A 59 2.04 10.53 -7.79
C LEU A 59 1.83 9.47 -8.87
N ASP A 60 2.79 8.56 -9.06
CA ASP A 60 2.70 7.54 -10.09
C ASP A 60 1.72 6.44 -9.68
N LYS A 61 0.70 6.26 -10.50
CA LYS A 61 -0.33 5.24 -10.31
C LYS A 61 0.21 3.83 -10.49
N THR A 62 1.25 3.64 -11.29
CA THR A 62 1.84 2.32 -11.55
C THR A 62 2.64 1.83 -10.35
N ASN A 63 3.27 2.75 -9.63
CA ASN A 63 4.04 2.49 -8.42
C ASN A 63 3.17 2.42 -7.15
N ALA A 64 1.96 2.99 -7.19
CA ALA A 64 1.04 3.00 -6.06
C ALA A 64 0.36 1.64 -5.88
N ARG A 65 0.53 1.02 -4.71
CA ARG A 65 -0.03 -0.28 -4.36
C ARG A 65 -0.89 -0.21 -3.11
N ALA A 66 -1.95 -1.00 -3.07
CA ALA A 66 -2.86 -1.07 -1.92
C ALA A 66 -2.30 -2.04 -0.87
N ALA A 67 -2.08 -1.58 0.36
CA ALA A 67 -1.57 -2.39 1.45
C ALA A 67 -2.34 -2.16 2.75
N HIS A 68 -2.39 -3.16 3.63
CA HIS A 68 -2.86 -2.97 5.01
C HIS A 68 -1.88 -2.08 5.78
N ARG A 69 -2.39 -1.27 6.72
CA ARG A 69 -1.56 -0.46 7.63
C ARG A 69 -0.50 -1.28 8.36
N ARG A 70 -0.86 -2.45 8.88
CA ARG A 70 0.06 -3.37 9.58
C ARG A 70 1.14 -3.89 8.63
N CYS A 71 0.76 -4.33 7.42
CA CYS A 71 1.69 -4.86 6.45
C CYS A 71 2.67 -3.78 5.97
N ASN A 72 2.16 -2.60 5.66
CA ASN A 72 2.95 -1.44 5.26
C ASN A 72 3.92 -1.02 6.39
N SER A 73 3.43 -0.91 7.62
CA SER A 73 4.26 -0.61 8.80
C SER A 73 5.32 -1.68 9.08
N SER A 74 5.03 -2.96 8.79
CA SER A 74 5.99 -4.06 8.95
C SER A 74 7.08 -4.06 7.86
N LYS A 75 6.71 -3.70 6.62
CA LYS A 75 7.66 -3.50 5.51
C LYS A 75 8.63 -2.36 5.83
N GLY A 76 8.12 -1.21 6.27
CA GLY A 76 8.93 -0.02 6.54
C GLY A 76 9.70 0.43 5.29
N ASN A 77 10.99 0.76 5.45
CA ASN A 77 11.84 1.22 4.34
C ASN A 77 12.55 0.07 3.59
N ARG A 78 12.10 -1.19 3.79
CA ARG A 78 12.68 -2.34 3.09
C ARG A 78 12.03 -2.48 1.72
N THR A 79 12.85 -2.68 0.68
CA THR A 79 12.38 -2.94 -0.69
C THR A 79 11.82 -4.35 -0.86
N THR A 80 12.04 -5.24 0.11
CA THR A 80 11.64 -6.64 0.01
C THR A 80 10.22 -6.81 0.56
N PRO A 81 9.22 -7.17 -0.25
CA PRO A 81 7.95 -7.62 0.30
C PRO A 81 8.22 -8.87 1.15
N PRO A 82 7.56 -9.03 2.31
CA PRO A 82 7.60 -10.32 3.00
C PRO A 82 7.09 -11.37 2.01
N ARG A 83 7.92 -12.38 1.77
CA ARG A 83 7.63 -13.52 0.91
C ARG A 83 6.23 -14.01 1.28
N GLN A 84 5.27 -13.93 0.34
CA GLN A 84 3.91 -14.43 0.57
C GLN A 84 4.03 -15.83 1.18
N PRO A 85 3.26 -16.16 2.25
CA PRO A 85 3.21 -17.54 2.70
C PRO A 85 2.70 -18.34 1.50
N LYS A 86 3.59 -19.12 0.88
CA LYS A 86 3.21 -20.07 -0.16
C LYS A 86 2.10 -20.89 0.48
N ARG A 87 0.87 -20.81 -0.03
CA ARG A 87 -0.21 -21.72 0.39
C ARG A 87 0.41 -23.11 0.35
N PRO A 88 0.52 -23.86 1.47
CA PRO A 88 0.91 -25.23 1.37
C PRO A 88 -0.16 -25.88 0.49
N THR A 89 0.24 -26.37 -0.68
CA THR A 89 -0.61 -27.25 -1.47
C THR A 89 -0.78 -28.50 -0.63
N LEU A 90 -1.78 -28.52 0.26
CA LEU A 90 -2.22 -29.74 0.91
C LEU A 90 -2.81 -30.60 -0.21
N ARG A 91 -1.98 -31.51 -0.71
CA ARG A 91 -2.42 -32.65 -1.50
C ARG A 91 -2.86 -33.69 -0.49
N TRP A 92 -4.15 -34.00 -0.50
CA TRP A 92 -4.74 -35.14 0.21
C TRP A 92 -4.56 -36.40 -0.63
#